data_AF-A0AA43QPN1-F1
#
_entry.id   AF-A0AA43QPN1-F1
#
_cell.length_a   1.000
_cell.length_b   1.000
_cell.length_c   1.000
_cell.angle_alpha   90.00
_cell.angle_beta   90.00
_cell.angle_gamma   90.00
#
_symmetry.space_group_name_H-M   'P 1'
#
loop_
_entity.id
_entity.type
_entity.pdbx_description
1 polymer ?
#
loop_
_entity_poly.entity_id
_entity_poly.type
_entity_poly.pdbx_seq_one_letter_code
_entity_poly.pdbx_strand_id
1 'polypeptide(L)'
;MLPFVSHAPGIAFLDKALFTAYSFRSPSADRSENDDEAEIPPFEISLSSLLETLQIFGVNDLTSKDRWSTRHGSATSSFEPQKVLGMSGLCRLSYAAVGDPFCIILEEAGVTTNCELTTYEAPDLEEIPLQKDAIAQKIIMRADWLHDAVQEISTTSPKRLTISSSPQAPFFMLSSTGPLGSATIEFSKDAQLLETFNVPQPTRNSYKYSLIKGASRAMAAANKVSIRSDEQGVLSLQFMIETEQDGKGPAFAFVDFRFVPYVDEEEEGDDGS
;
A
#
# COMPACT_ATOMS: atom_id res chain seq x y z
N MET A 1 -16.07 19.28 9.92
CA MET A 1 -14.93 20.13 9.50
C MET A 1 -13.71 19.46 10.11
N LEU A 2 -13.01 18.63 9.33
CA LEU A 2 -11.82 17.94 9.83
C LEU A 2 -10.70 18.99 10.00
N PRO A 3 -9.90 18.92 11.08
CA PRO A 3 -8.83 19.88 11.32
C PRO A 3 -7.79 19.79 10.20
N PHE A 4 -7.21 20.95 9.88
CA PHE A 4 -6.15 21.13 8.89
C PHE A 4 -4.94 20.25 9.23
N VAL A 5 -4.76 19.15 8.50
CA VAL A 5 -3.50 18.38 8.50
C VAL A 5 -2.73 18.79 7.24
N SER A 6 -1.65 19.55 7.42
CA SER A 6 -0.74 20.01 6.35
C SER A 6 -0.08 18.86 5.55
N HIS A 7 -0.27 17.62 6.01
CA HIS A 7 0.19 16.40 5.40
C HIS A 7 -1.02 15.47 5.27
N ALA A 8 -1.54 15.24 4.05
CA ALA A 8 -2.53 14.19 3.85
C ALA A 8 -1.96 12.88 4.44
N PRO A 9 -2.60 12.26 5.44
CA PRO A 9 -2.12 11.02 6.03
C PRO A 9 -2.45 9.83 5.13
N GLY A 10 -1.66 8.77 5.25
CA GLY A 10 -1.94 7.46 4.65
C GLY A 10 -1.89 6.39 5.72
N ILE A 11 -2.86 5.48 5.74
CA ILE A 11 -2.89 4.35 6.67
C ILE A 11 -2.84 3.05 5.86
N ALA A 12 -2.09 2.06 6.35
CA ALA A 12 -2.03 0.72 5.78
C ALA A 12 -2.52 -0.31 6.80
N PHE A 13 -3.47 -1.15 6.41
CA PHE A 13 -3.96 -2.27 7.20
C PHE A 13 -3.38 -3.56 6.63
N LEU A 14 -2.76 -4.38 7.49
CA LEU A 14 -2.18 -5.67 7.12
C LEU A 14 -3.04 -6.81 7.67
N ASP A 15 -3.52 -7.68 6.80
CA ASP A 15 -4.23 -8.89 7.22
C ASP A 15 -3.28 -9.84 7.97
N LYS A 16 -3.74 -10.43 9.07
CA LYS A 16 -3.01 -11.46 9.81
C LYS A 16 -2.67 -12.67 8.94
N ALA A 17 -3.43 -12.91 7.87
CA ALA A 17 -3.15 -13.97 6.89
C ALA A 17 -1.85 -13.75 6.07
N LEU A 18 -1.24 -12.55 6.16
CA LEU A 18 0.10 -12.29 5.62
C LEU A 18 1.21 -13.00 6.41
N PHE A 19 0.93 -13.42 7.65
CA PHE A 19 1.89 -14.04 8.54
C PHE A 19 1.65 -15.55 8.62
N THR A 20 2.74 -16.32 8.60
CA THR A 20 2.68 -17.78 8.84
C THR A 20 2.24 -18.10 10.27
N ALA A 21 2.55 -17.22 11.22
CA ALA A 21 2.08 -17.26 12.60
C ALA A 21 1.82 -15.85 13.12
N TYR A 22 0.70 -15.67 13.82
CA TYR A 22 0.33 -14.42 14.49
C TYR A 22 -0.20 -14.73 15.88
N SER A 23 0.32 -14.06 16.89
CA SER A 23 -0.14 -14.17 18.27
C SER A 23 -0.19 -12.80 18.92
N PHE A 24 -1.33 -12.46 19.50
CA PHE A 24 -1.53 -11.23 20.26
C PHE A 24 -2.04 -11.61 21.66
N ARG A 25 -1.46 -10.99 22.70
CA ARG A 25 -1.85 -11.19 24.09
C ARG A 25 -2.26 -9.84 24.67
N SER A 26 -3.56 -9.62 24.88
CA SER A 26 -4.03 -8.38 25.50
C SER A 26 -3.62 -8.34 26.99
N PRO A 27 -3.20 -7.19 27.53
CA PRO A 27 -2.90 -7.01 28.95
C PRO A 27 -4.10 -7.20 29.89
N SER A 28 -5.33 -7.22 29.35
CA SER A 28 -6.58 -7.21 30.11
C SER A 28 -7.16 -8.59 30.47
N ALA A 29 -6.44 -9.68 30.21
CA ALA A 29 -6.96 -11.05 30.42
C ALA A 29 -7.35 -11.41 31.88
N ASP A 30 -7.17 -10.50 32.85
CA ASP A 30 -7.51 -10.68 34.26
C ASP A 30 -8.66 -9.79 34.81
N ARG A 31 -9.46 -9.09 33.98
CA ARG A 31 -10.60 -8.28 34.48
C ARG A 31 -11.93 -8.54 33.74
N SER A 32 -12.91 -9.00 34.52
CA SER A 32 -14.39 -9.05 34.37
C SER A 32 -15.06 -8.74 33.02
N GLU A 33 -16.08 -9.56 32.68
CA GLU A 33 -16.93 -9.64 31.47
C GLU A 33 -17.72 -8.37 31.03
N ASN A 34 -17.35 -7.16 31.46
CA ASN A 34 -17.96 -5.91 30.99
C ASN A 34 -16.88 -4.82 30.99
N ASP A 35 -16.20 -4.61 29.87
CA ASP A 35 -15.71 -3.32 29.38
C ASP A 35 -14.86 -3.56 28.13
N ASP A 36 -14.83 -2.55 27.26
CA ASP A 36 -14.31 -2.54 25.90
C ASP A 36 -12.96 -3.25 25.71
N GLU A 37 -12.85 -3.93 24.56
CA GLU A 37 -11.66 -4.60 24.03
C GLU A 37 -10.38 -3.83 24.42
N ALA A 38 -9.66 -4.27 25.48
CA ALA A 38 -8.56 -3.46 25.98
C ALA A 38 -7.41 -3.46 24.97
N GLU A 39 -7.33 -2.36 24.24
CA GLU A 39 -6.31 -2.07 23.25
C GLU A 39 -4.98 -1.79 23.97
N ILE A 40 -3.91 -2.44 23.50
CA ILE A 40 -2.56 -1.99 23.87
C ILE A 40 -2.37 -0.63 23.21
N PRO A 41 -1.88 0.39 23.94
CA PRO A 41 -1.61 1.68 23.32
C PRO A 41 -0.66 1.49 22.12
N PRO A 42 -0.93 2.16 20.99
CA PRO A 42 -0.05 2.08 19.83
C PRO A 42 1.35 2.60 20.19
N PHE A 43 2.35 2.10 19.48
CA PHE A 43 3.71 2.60 19.58
C PHE A 43 4.18 3.10 18.21
N GLU A 44 5.06 4.09 18.21
CA GLU A 44 5.70 4.62 17.01
C GLU A 44 7.11 4.05 16.87
N ILE A 45 7.52 3.74 15.64
CA ILE A 45 8.90 3.38 15.29
C ILE A 45 9.32 4.13 14.04
N SER A 46 10.64 4.29 13.87
CA SER A 46 11.22 4.81 12.64
C SER A 46 10.93 3.87 11.46
N LEU A 47 10.06 4.31 10.55
CA LEU A 47 9.73 3.55 9.34
C LEU A 47 10.97 3.31 8.47
N SER A 48 11.91 4.26 8.38
CA SER A 48 13.15 4.05 7.62
C SER A 48 14.00 2.95 8.24
N SER A 49 14.13 2.93 9.57
CA SER A 49 14.89 1.88 10.28
C SER A 49 14.23 0.51 10.15
N LEU A 50 12.89 0.46 10.17
CA LEU A 50 12.14 -0.76 9.89
C LEU A 50 12.42 -1.27 8.47
N LEU A 51 12.32 -0.41 7.47
CA LEU A 51 12.52 -0.78 6.07
C LEU A 51 13.97 -1.21 5.78
N GLU A 52 14.95 -0.50 6.34
CA GLU A 52 16.38 -0.87 6.23
C GLU A 52 16.63 -2.23 6.88
N THR A 53 16.03 -2.49 8.05
CA THR A 53 16.15 -3.78 8.73
C THR A 53 15.58 -4.91 7.89
N LEU A 54 14.36 -4.74 7.35
CA LEU A 54 13.73 -5.74 6.49
C LEU A 54 14.51 -5.97 5.17
N GLN A 55 15.33 -5.01 4.75
CA GLN A 55 16.15 -5.11 3.55
C GLN A 55 17.50 -5.80 3.76
N ILE A 56 17.91 -6.13 4.99
CA ILE A 56 19.23 -6.72 5.29
C ILE A 56 19.58 -7.92 4.39
N PHE A 57 18.59 -8.76 4.09
CA PHE A 57 18.77 -9.90 3.18
C PHE A 57 18.17 -9.70 1.78
N GLY A 58 17.35 -8.66 1.59
CA GLY A 58 16.62 -8.40 0.34
C GLY A 58 17.42 -7.72 -0.78
N VAL A 59 18.71 -7.43 -0.61
CA VAL A 59 19.52 -6.69 -1.61
C VAL A 59 20.30 -7.61 -2.57
N ASN A 60 20.33 -8.92 -2.34
CA ASN A 60 21.21 -9.81 -3.13
C ASN A 60 20.70 -10.18 -4.53
N ASP A 61 19.45 -9.84 -4.88
CA ASP A 61 18.87 -10.24 -6.18
C ASP A 61 18.87 -9.13 -7.25
N LEU A 62 19.36 -7.92 -6.93
CA LEU A 62 19.48 -6.84 -7.93
C LEU A 62 20.88 -6.73 -8.55
N THR A 63 21.91 -7.35 -7.95
CA THR A 63 23.30 -7.22 -8.40
C THR A 63 23.90 -8.53 -8.94
N SER A 64 23.21 -9.66 -8.79
CA SER A 64 23.62 -10.96 -9.33
C SER A 64 23.13 -11.16 -10.76
N LYS A 65 23.44 -10.22 -11.68
CA LYS A 65 23.49 -10.55 -13.11
C LYS A 65 24.84 -11.16 -13.40
N ASP A 66 24.83 -12.48 -13.56
CA ASP A 66 25.94 -13.30 -14.02
C ASP A 66 26.78 -12.59 -15.09
N ARG A 67 28.04 -12.30 -14.73
CA ARG A 67 29.06 -11.74 -15.63
C ARG A 67 29.66 -12.77 -16.59
N TRP A 68 28.96 -13.90 -16.85
CA TRP A 68 29.42 -14.94 -17.78
C TRP A 68 28.25 -15.70 -18.44
N SER A 69 27.44 -15.02 -19.25
CA SER A 69 26.56 -15.74 -20.19
C SER A 69 26.47 -15.00 -21.52
N THR A 70 27.61 -14.84 -22.18
CA THR A 70 27.65 -14.49 -23.60
C THR A 70 27.70 -15.80 -24.40
N ARG A 71 26.55 -16.26 -24.92
CA ARG A 71 26.37 -16.76 -26.30
C ARG A 71 25.08 -17.58 -26.48
N HIS A 72 24.27 -17.11 -27.43
CA HIS A 72 23.31 -17.85 -28.27
C HIS A 72 22.15 -18.60 -27.61
N GLY A 73 20.93 -18.15 -27.95
CA GLY A 73 19.73 -18.99 -27.90
C GLY A 73 18.46 -18.17 -27.70
N SER A 74 17.60 -18.15 -28.71
CA SER A 74 16.23 -17.67 -28.62
C SER A 74 15.50 -18.35 -27.46
N ALA A 75 15.05 -17.58 -26.47
CA ALA A 75 14.11 -18.05 -25.47
C ALA A 75 13.23 -16.89 -25.01
N THR A 76 11.93 -17.13 -25.10
CA THR A 76 10.82 -16.33 -24.62
C THR A 76 11.09 -15.81 -23.21
N SER A 77 11.02 -14.49 -23.01
CA SER A 77 11.01 -13.90 -21.67
C SER A 77 9.68 -14.26 -21.00
N SER A 78 9.62 -15.44 -20.38
CA SER A 78 8.65 -15.73 -19.34
C SER A 78 8.87 -14.70 -18.24
N PHE A 79 7.94 -13.77 -18.11
CA PHE A 79 7.80 -12.92 -16.95
C PHE A 79 7.50 -13.84 -15.75
N GLU A 80 8.55 -14.33 -15.08
CA GLU A 80 8.38 -14.81 -13.73
C GLU A 80 8.13 -13.59 -12.84
N PRO A 81 7.07 -13.60 -12.00
CA PRO A 81 6.89 -12.54 -11.03
C PRO A 81 8.10 -12.60 -10.11
N GLN A 82 8.96 -11.59 -10.19
CA GLN A 82 10.00 -11.36 -9.20
C GLN A 82 9.33 -11.52 -7.84
N LYS A 83 9.73 -12.54 -7.06
CA LYS A 83 9.24 -12.72 -5.69
C LYS A 83 9.63 -11.45 -4.93
N VAL A 84 8.72 -10.48 -4.88
CA VAL A 84 8.91 -9.19 -4.19
C VAL A 84 9.15 -9.42 -2.68
N LEU A 85 8.83 -10.62 -2.19
CA LEU A 85 9.11 -11.11 -0.85
C LEU A 85 10.16 -12.23 -0.83
N GLY A 86 11.10 -12.26 -1.77
CA GLY A 86 12.12 -13.31 -1.99
C GLY A 86 13.11 -13.57 -0.84
N MET A 87 12.73 -13.32 0.40
CA MET A 87 13.42 -13.82 1.59
C MET A 87 13.14 -15.32 1.70
N SER A 88 14.08 -16.16 1.26
CA SER A 88 14.06 -17.58 1.63
C SER A 88 14.52 -17.75 3.08
N GLY A 89 13.79 -17.14 4.00
CA GLY A 89 14.18 -16.99 5.40
C GLY A 89 13.00 -16.72 6.33
N LEU A 90 13.23 -16.91 7.63
CA LEU A 90 12.26 -16.59 8.67
C LEU A 90 12.35 -15.10 9.02
N CYS A 91 11.22 -14.40 9.01
CA CYS A 91 11.10 -13.06 9.59
C CYS A 91 10.16 -13.13 10.80
N ARG A 92 10.66 -12.77 11.98
CA ARG A 92 9.88 -12.71 13.21
C ARG A 92 9.86 -11.29 13.74
N LEU A 93 8.66 -10.75 13.83
CA LEU A 93 8.36 -9.46 14.44
C LEU A 93 7.81 -9.70 15.85
N SER A 94 8.31 -8.96 16.84
CA SER A 94 7.85 -9.11 18.22
C SER A 94 7.92 -7.82 19.01
N TYR A 95 6.93 -7.64 19.87
CA TYR A 95 6.83 -6.54 20.83
C TYR A 95 6.34 -7.13 22.15
N ALA A 96 7.14 -6.99 23.20
CA ALA A 96 6.91 -7.73 24.45
C ALA A 96 5.95 -7.00 25.40
N ALA A 97 6.22 -5.72 25.68
CA ALA A 97 5.38 -4.88 26.53
C ALA A 97 5.53 -3.39 26.17
N VAL A 98 4.64 -2.55 26.73
CA VAL A 98 4.69 -1.09 26.57
C VAL A 98 6.04 -0.56 27.05
N GLY A 99 6.77 0.11 26.16
CA GLY A 99 8.10 0.67 26.41
C GLY A 99 9.29 -0.22 26.03
N ASP A 100 9.07 -1.49 25.70
CA ASP A 100 10.12 -2.38 25.18
C ASP A 100 10.46 -2.05 23.72
N PRO A 101 11.67 -2.35 23.23
CA PRO A 101 11.99 -2.19 21.81
C PRO A 101 11.15 -3.13 20.94
N PHE A 102 10.95 -2.73 19.67
CA PHE A 102 10.39 -3.59 18.65
C PHE A 102 11.49 -4.49 18.08
N CYS A 103 11.37 -5.80 18.32
CA CYS A 103 12.40 -6.77 17.96
C CYS A 103 12.08 -7.45 16.62
N ILE A 104 13.05 -7.43 15.72
CA ILE A 104 13.01 -8.05 14.40
C ILE A 104 14.12 -9.09 14.33
N ILE A 105 13.74 -10.34 14.09
CA ILE A 105 14.68 -11.46 13.91
C ILE A 105 14.54 -11.95 12.48
N LEU A 106 15.65 -11.98 11.77
CA LEU A 106 15.74 -12.45 10.38
C LEU A 106 16.70 -13.64 10.33
N GLU A 107 16.26 -14.78 9.81
CA GLU A 107 17.09 -15.98 9.67
C GLU A 107 17.11 -16.46 8.22
N GLU A 108 18.29 -16.54 7.62
CA GLU A 108 18.48 -17.01 6.25
C GLU A 108 19.80 -17.76 6.11
N ALA A 109 19.79 -18.92 5.44
CA ALA A 109 20.97 -19.74 5.18
C ALA A 109 21.85 -20.03 6.42
N GLY A 110 21.23 -20.17 7.61
CA GLY A 110 21.93 -20.41 8.88
C GLY A 110 22.55 -19.16 9.52
N VAL A 111 22.34 -17.97 8.96
CA VAL A 111 22.68 -16.69 9.57
C VAL A 111 21.44 -16.09 10.23
N THR A 112 21.58 -15.67 11.48
CA THR A 112 20.52 -14.97 12.22
C THR A 112 20.95 -13.54 12.52
N THR A 113 20.10 -12.59 12.14
CA THR A 113 20.26 -11.16 12.45
C THR A 113 19.16 -10.73 13.41
N ASN A 114 19.56 -10.11 14.52
CA ASN A 114 18.64 -9.57 15.52
C ASN A 114 18.75 -8.04 15.52
N CYS A 115 17.62 -7.36 15.35
CA CYS A 115 17.53 -5.92 15.37
C CYS A 115 16.50 -5.47 16.42
N GLU A 116 16.85 -4.45 17.19
CA GLU A 116 15.98 -3.83 18.19
C GLU A 116 15.75 -2.38 17.78
N LEU A 117 14.50 -2.05 17.47
CA LEU A 117 14.11 -0.69 17.11
C LEU A 117 13.49 0.02 18.33
N THR A 118 13.99 1.21 18.62
CA THR A 118 13.43 2.07 19.67
C THR A 118 11.98 2.40 19.35
N THR A 119 11.09 2.17 20.32
CA THR A 119 9.69 2.56 20.26
C THR A 119 9.46 3.89 20.97
N TYR A 120 8.52 4.68 20.45
CA TYR A 120 8.08 5.94 21.02
C TYR A 120 6.59 5.86 21.35
N GLU A 121 6.14 6.76 22.22
CA GLU A 121 4.71 6.96 22.48
C GLU A 121 4.07 7.49 21.20
N ALA A 122 3.07 6.77 20.69
CA ALA A 122 2.39 7.18 19.46
C ALA A 122 1.45 8.37 19.75
N PRO A 123 1.39 9.37 18.86
CA PRO A 123 0.35 10.39 18.94
C PRO A 123 -1.02 9.77 18.72
N ASP A 124 -2.08 10.46 19.16
CA ASP A 124 -3.45 10.11 18.81
C ASP A 124 -3.62 10.16 17.29
N LEU A 125 -3.71 8.98 16.67
CA LEU A 125 -3.93 8.85 15.24
C LEU A 125 -5.43 8.77 14.97
N GLU A 126 -5.99 9.79 14.31
CA GLU A 126 -7.34 9.69 13.77
C GLU A 126 -7.36 8.66 12.63
N GLU A 127 -8.22 7.64 12.75
CA GLU A 127 -8.47 6.71 11.65
C GLU A 127 -9.04 7.49 10.46
N ILE A 128 -8.60 7.17 9.24
CA ILE A 128 -9.21 7.68 8.01
C ILE A 128 -10.53 6.90 7.77
N PRO A 129 -11.71 7.51 7.97
CA PRO A 129 -12.97 6.79 7.97
C PRO A 129 -13.52 6.72 6.54
N LEU A 130 -13.47 5.55 5.92
CA LEU A 130 -14.15 5.31 4.64
C LEU A 130 -15.64 5.06 4.89
N GLN A 131 -16.51 5.89 4.30
CA GLN A 131 -17.96 5.75 4.46
C GLN A 131 -18.51 4.59 3.62
N LYS A 132 -18.61 3.40 4.25
CA LYS A 132 -19.02 2.15 3.58
C LYS A 132 -20.42 2.20 2.96
N ASP A 133 -21.33 2.99 3.53
CA ASP A 133 -22.70 3.15 3.05
C ASP A 133 -22.83 4.21 1.94
N ALA A 134 -21.78 5.02 1.73
CA ALA A 134 -21.74 6.12 0.77
C ALA A 134 -20.57 5.97 -0.21
N ILE A 135 -20.35 4.75 -0.71
CA ILE A 135 -19.31 4.48 -1.71
C ILE A 135 -19.73 5.05 -3.08
N ALA A 136 -19.04 6.10 -3.51
CA ALA A 136 -19.29 6.81 -4.76
C ALA A 136 -18.67 6.11 -5.98
N GLN A 137 -17.57 5.37 -5.81
CA GLN A 137 -16.99 4.53 -6.85
C GLN A 137 -16.43 3.22 -6.29
N LYS A 138 -16.57 2.14 -7.07
CA LYS A 138 -15.88 0.86 -6.84
C LYS A 138 -15.41 0.28 -8.15
N ILE A 139 -14.10 0.10 -8.29
CA ILE A 139 -13.44 -0.48 -9.45
C ILE A 139 -12.57 -1.64 -8.98
N ILE A 140 -12.63 -2.78 -9.67
CA ILE A 140 -11.72 -3.91 -9.45
C ILE A 140 -10.97 -4.16 -10.75
N MET A 141 -9.65 -4.22 -10.68
CA MET A 141 -8.76 -4.47 -11.83
C MET A 141 -7.53 -5.27 -11.39
N ARG A 142 -6.74 -5.73 -12.36
CA ARG A 142 -5.44 -6.33 -12.07
C ARG A 142 -4.51 -5.29 -11.45
N ALA A 143 -3.79 -5.67 -10.39
CA ALA A 143 -2.97 -4.71 -9.64
C ALA A 143 -1.71 -4.27 -10.41
N ASP A 144 -1.20 -5.12 -11.32
CA ASP A 144 -0.05 -4.80 -12.17
C ASP A 144 -0.35 -3.63 -13.12
N TRP A 145 -1.56 -3.52 -13.66
CA TRP A 145 -1.95 -2.36 -14.48
C TRP A 145 -2.00 -1.05 -13.71
N LEU A 146 -2.46 -1.07 -12.45
CA LEU A 146 -2.39 0.10 -11.59
C LEU A 146 -0.93 0.43 -11.26
N HIS A 147 -0.11 -0.60 -10.99
CA HIS A 147 1.31 -0.45 -10.71
C HIS A 147 2.04 0.21 -11.88
N ASP A 148 1.89 -0.31 -13.09
CA ASP A 148 2.54 0.19 -14.30
C ASP A 148 2.14 1.64 -14.57
N ALA A 149 0.85 1.96 -14.41
CA ALA A 149 0.36 3.32 -14.59
C ALA A 149 0.95 4.30 -13.55
N VAL A 150 1.05 3.89 -12.29
CA VAL A 150 1.72 4.68 -11.25
C VAL A 150 3.21 4.85 -11.57
N GLN A 151 3.90 3.81 -12.03
CA GLN A 151 5.31 3.92 -12.43
C GLN A 151 5.52 4.85 -13.63
N GLU A 152 4.66 4.78 -14.64
CA GLU A 152 4.71 5.67 -15.80
C GLU A 152 4.49 7.13 -15.37
N ILE A 153 3.47 7.39 -14.54
CA ILE A 153 3.22 8.72 -13.98
C ILE A 153 4.41 9.24 -13.17
N SER A 154 5.15 8.34 -12.49
CA SER A 154 6.32 8.72 -11.70
C SER A 154 7.38 9.49 -12.49
N THR A 155 7.46 9.27 -13.81
CA THR A 155 8.44 9.89 -14.71
C THR A 155 8.24 11.40 -14.83
N THR A 156 7.05 11.92 -14.54
CA THR A 156 6.76 13.36 -14.59
C THR A 156 7.15 14.11 -13.31
N SER A 157 7.62 13.39 -12.27
CA SER A 157 7.88 13.92 -10.92
C SER A 157 6.69 14.68 -10.31
N PRO A 158 5.47 14.08 -10.26
CA PRO A 158 4.28 14.80 -9.84
C PRO A 158 4.20 14.91 -8.31
N LYS A 159 3.61 16.01 -7.83
CA LYS A 159 3.22 16.15 -6.41
C LYS A 159 1.85 15.53 -6.14
N ARG A 160 0.96 15.53 -7.14
CA ARG A 160 -0.44 15.13 -7.04
C ARG A 160 -0.80 14.11 -8.13
N LEU A 161 -1.61 13.13 -7.75
CA LEU A 161 -2.29 12.21 -8.67
C LEU A 161 -3.78 12.49 -8.62
N THR A 162 -4.38 12.83 -9.74
CA THR A 162 -5.84 12.90 -9.89
C THR A 162 -6.37 11.56 -10.35
N ILE A 163 -7.33 11.02 -9.61
CA ILE A 163 -8.12 9.86 -10.01
C ILE A 163 -9.49 10.36 -10.41
N SER A 164 -9.91 10.01 -11.62
CA SER A 164 -11.26 10.32 -12.09
C SER A 164 -11.94 9.10 -12.66
N SER A 165 -13.24 9.00 -12.43
CA SER A 165 -14.06 7.94 -12.97
C SER A 165 -15.43 8.46 -13.39
N SER A 166 -16.03 7.86 -14.41
CA SER A 166 -17.34 8.27 -14.96
C SER A 166 -18.09 7.08 -15.55
N PRO A 167 -19.43 7.06 -15.53
CA PRO A 167 -20.22 6.10 -16.30
C PRO A 167 -19.94 6.17 -17.82
N GLN A 168 -19.44 7.30 -18.31
CA GLN A 168 -19.07 7.54 -19.71
C GLN A 168 -17.55 7.58 -19.92
N ALA A 169 -17.11 7.39 -21.16
CA ALA A 169 -15.70 7.50 -21.52
C ALA A 169 -15.10 8.84 -21.03
N PRO A 170 -13.87 8.84 -20.48
CA PRO A 170 -12.87 7.76 -20.51
C PRO A 170 -13.00 6.69 -19.40
N PHE A 171 -14.13 6.63 -18.67
CA PHE A 171 -14.46 5.63 -17.62
C PHE A 171 -13.59 5.67 -16.36
N PHE A 172 -12.30 5.37 -16.46
CA PHE A 172 -11.35 5.44 -15.36
C PHE A 172 -10.04 6.03 -15.85
N MET A 173 -9.56 7.06 -15.17
CA MET A 173 -8.40 7.81 -15.62
C MET A 173 -7.55 8.26 -14.44
N LEU A 174 -6.24 8.10 -14.61
CA LEU A 174 -5.21 8.60 -13.73
C LEU A 174 -4.48 9.73 -14.44
N SER A 175 -4.39 10.90 -13.83
CA SER A 175 -3.68 12.04 -14.43
C SER A 175 -2.84 12.80 -13.41
N SER A 176 -1.76 13.41 -13.90
CA SER A 176 -0.86 14.19 -13.07
C SER A 176 -0.14 15.24 -13.90
N THR A 177 0.28 16.31 -13.22
CA THR A 177 1.16 17.34 -13.78
C THR A 177 2.33 17.53 -12.82
N GLY A 178 3.53 17.50 -13.38
CA GLY A 178 4.78 17.74 -12.67
C GLY A 178 5.75 18.62 -13.48
N PRO A 179 6.92 18.95 -12.92
CA PRO A 179 7.89 19.83 -13.57
C PRO A 179 8.41 19.31 -14.91
N LEU A 180 8.33 18.00 -15.14
CA LEU A 180 8.83 17.33 -16.35
C LEU A 180 7.73 17.11 -17.41
N GLY A 181 6.50 17.55 -17.14
CA GLY A 181 5.37 17.40 -18.05
C GLY A 181 4.10 16.91 -17.35
N SER A 182 3.11 16.51 -18.14
CA SER A 182 1.88 15.89 -17.66
C SER A 182 1.76 14.48 -18.22
N ALA A 183 1.11 13.61 -17.45
CA ALA A 183 0.80 12.24 -17.85
C ALA A 183 -0.68 11.98 -17.58
N THR A 184 -1.34 11.32 -18.53
CA THR A 184 -2.74 10.89 -18.42
C THR A 184 -2.84 9.47 -18.95
N ILE A 185 -3.40 8.59 -18.13
CA ILE A 185 -3.57 7.17 -18.42
C ILE A 185 -5.06 6.86 -18.31
N GLU A 186 -5.62 6.32 -19.38
CA GLU A 186 -7.04 6.00 -19.50
C GLU A 186 -7.24 4.48 -19.55
N PHE A 187 -8.19 3.99 -18.76
CA PHE A 187 -8.58 2.60 -18.70
C PHE A 187 -9.97 2.45 -19.29
N SER A 188 -10.07 1.75 -20.42
CA SER A 188 -11.35 1.46 -21.06
C SER A 188 -12.20 0.51 -20.23
N LYS A 189 -13.53 0.53 -20.45
CA LYS A 189 -14.46 -0.43 -19.83
C LYS A 189 -14.43 -1.80 -20.53
N ASP A 190 -13.24 -2.35 -20.74
CA ASP A 190 -13.07 -3.75 -21.15
C ASP A 190 -13.14 -4.63 -19.90
N ALA A 191 -13.88 -5.74 -19.96
CA ALA A 191 -13.98 -6.69 -18.85
C ALA A 191 -12.65 -7.41 -18.57
N GLN A 192 -11.74 -7.49 -19.55
CA GLN A 192 -10.37 -7.91 -19.30
C GLN A 192 -9.67 -6.89 -18.40
N LEU A 193 -9.91 -5.59 -18.63
CA LEU A 193 -9.26 -4.48 -17.93
C LEU A 193 -9.85 -4.22 -16.53
N LEU A 194 -11.17 -4.10 -16.46
CA LEU A 194 -11.94 -3.74 -15.27
C LEU A 194 -12.95 -4.84 -14.98
N GLU A 195 -12.60 -5.74 -14.06
CA GLU A 195 -13.47 -6.85 -13.64
C GLU A 195 -14.74 -6.36 -12.94
N THR A 196 -14.65 -5.25 -12.21
CA THR A 196 -15.80 -4.56 -11.63
C THR A 196 -15.70 -3.10 -11.94
N PHE A 197 -16.79 -2.50 -12.41
CA PHE A 197 -16.89 -1.07 -12.66
C PHE A 197 -18.27 -0.57 -12.19
N ASN A 198 -18.33 -0.14 -10.93
CA ASN A 198 -19.52 0.47 -10.34
C ASN A 198 -19.23 1.96 -10.06
N VAL A 199 -19.59 2.81 -11.02
CA VAL A 199 -19.43 4.25 -10.96
C VAL A 199 -20.75 4.87 -11.40
N PRO A 200 -21.68 5.17 -10.47
CA PRO A 200 -23.01 5.69 -10.80
C PRO A 200 -22.98 7.16 -11.24
N GLN A 201 -22.02 7.94 -10.74
CA GLN A 201 -21.83 9.35 -11.07
C GLN A 201 -20.34 9.66 -11.31
N PRO A 202 -20.00 10.70 -12.10
CA PRO A 202 -18.62 11.12 -12.25
C PRO A 202 -17.99 11.50 -10.91
N THR A 203 -16.79 11.00 -10.65
CA THR A 203 -15.97 11.37 -9.49
C THR A 203 -14.61 11.86 -9.96
N ARG A 204 -14.01 12.79 -9.21
CA ARG A 204 -12.67 13.31 -9.46
C ARG A 204 -12.05 13.77 -8.16
N ASN A 205 -10.98 13.12 -7.74
CA ASN A 205 -10.29 13.41 -6.48
C ASN A 205 -8.77 13.40 -6.70
N SER A 206 -8.05 14.27 -5.99
CA SER A 206 -6.60 14.38 -6.07
C SER A 206 -5.94 13.88 -4.78
N TYR A 207 -4.81 13.19 -4.88
CA TYR A 207 -4.10 12.62 -3.73
C TYR A 207 -2.60 12.91 -3.79
N LYS A 208 -1.92 12.88 -2.63
CA LYS A 208 -0.46 13.01 -2.55
C LYS A 208 0.21 11.84 -3.23
N TYR A 209 0.88 12.14 -4.35
CA TYR A 209 1.46 11.12 -5.20
C TYR A 209 2.47 10.26 -4.44
N SER A 210 3.25 10.86 -3.53
CA SER A 210 4.23 10.12 -2.71
C SER A 210 3.58 9.05 -1.82
N LEU A 211 2.35 9.27 -1.35
CA LEU A 211 1.61 8.30 -0.53
C LEU A 211 1.08 7.15 -1.38
N ILE A 212 0.49 7.47 -2.53
CA ILE A 212 0.05 6.45 -3.50
C ILE A 212 1.24 5.60 -3.95
N LYS A 213 2.38 6.24 -4.25
CA LYS A 213 3.64 5.56 -4.58
C LYS A 213 4.15 4.68 -3.42
N GLY A 214 3.87 5.05 -2.17
CA GLY A 214 4.17 4.23 -0.99
C GLY A 214 3.51 2.84 -1.03
N ALA A 215 2.36 2.71 -1.69
CA ALA A 215 1.67 1.43 -1.90
C ALA A 215 2.22 0.61 -3.09
N SER A 216 3.24 1.10 -3.83
CA SER A 216 3.78 0.44 -5.03
C SER A 216 4.24 -1.00 -4.80
N ARG A 217 4.82 -1.31 -3.63
CA ARG A 217 5.22 -2.69 -3.31
C ARG A 217 4.02 -3.63 -3.16
N ALA A 218 2.94 -3.16 -2.57
CA ALA A 218 1.69 -3.92 -2.48
C ALA A 218 1.02 -4.07 -3.85
N MET A 219 1.04 -3.01 -4.68
CA MET A 219 0.55 -3.07 -6.06
C MET A 219 1.27 -4.16 -6.86
N ALA A 220 2.60 -4.22 -6.76
CA ALA A 220 3.42 -5.18 -7.48
C ALA A 220 3.28 -6.64 -6.98
N ALA A 221 2.97 -6.83 -5.68
CA ALA A 221 2.81 -8.15 -5.08
C ALA A 221 1.38 -8.73 -5.21
N ALA A 222 0.40 -7.89 -5.53
CA ALA A 222 -1.01 -8.28 -5.56
C ALA A 222 -1.46 -8.77 -6.93
N ASN A 223 -2.46 -9.66 -6.94
CA ASN A 223 -3.10 -10.09 -8.18
C ASN A 223 -4.18 -9.11 -8.62
N LYS A 224 -4.92 -8.55 -7.65
CA LYS A 224 -6.04 -7.63 -7.88
C LYS A 224 -6.02 -6.47 -6.90
N VAL A 225 -6.59 -5.36 -7.33
CA VAL A 225 -6.85 -4.20 -6.47
C VAL A 225 -8.33 -3.82 -6.55
N SER A 226 -8.94 -3.60 -5.39
CA SER A 226 -10.24 -2.94 -5.26
C SER A 226 -10.01 -1.47 -4.91
N ILE A 227 -10.33 -0.59 -5.87
CA ILE A 227 -10.26 0.86 -5.76
C ILE A 227 -11.63 1.38 -5.37
N ARG A 228 -11.74 2.01 -4.20
CA ARG A 228 -13.00 2.58 -3.71
C ARG A 228 -12.79 4.03 -3.30
N SER A 229 -13.76 4.88 -3.59
CA SER A 229 -13.87 6.16 -2.85
C SER A 229 -15.29 6.41 -2.41
N ASP A 230 -15.42 7.10 -1.29
CA ASP A 230 -16.70 7.62 -0.82
C ASP A 230 -17.01 9.01 -1.40
N GLU A 231 -18.17 9.55 -1.02
CA GLU A 231 -18.64 10.88 -1.43
C GLU A 231 -17.74 12.03 -0.94
N GLN A 232 -16.96 11.82 0.12
CA GLN A 232 -15.99 12.80 0.63
C GLN A 232 -14.65 12.72 -0.10
N GLY A 233 -14.47 11.74 -0.97
CA GLY A 233 -13.25 11.53 -1.73
C GLY A 233 -12.18 10.73 -0.99
N VAL A 234 -12.46 10.15 0.18
CA VAL A 234 -11.53 9.24 0.86
C VAL A 234 -11.33 8.01 -0.03
N LEU A 235 -10.07 7.71 -0.35
CA LEU A 235 -9.69 6.59 -1.21
C LEU A 235 -9.28 5.38 -0.38
N SER A 236 -9.76 4.19 -0.76
CA SER A 236 -9.27 2.89 -0.30
C SER A 236 -8.73 2.11 -1.50
N LEU A 237 -7.46 1.69 -1.40
CA LEU A 237 -6.81 0.77 -2.33
C LEU A 237 -6.57 -0.55 -1.59
N GLN A 238 -7.45 -1.52 -1.80
CA GLN A 238 -7.35 -2.83 -1.18
C GLN A 238 -6.72 -3.84 -2.15
N PHE A 239 -5.51 -4.26 -1.84
CA PHE A 239 -4.71 -5.20 -2.62
C PHE A 239 -4.94 -6.63 -2.13
N MET A 240 -5.24 -7.55 -3.06
CA MET A 240 -5.36 -8.98 -2.79
C MET A 240 -4.03 -9.67 -3.14
N ILE A 241 -3.32 -10.12 -2.11
CA ILE A 241 -2.04 -10.81 -2.21
C ILE A 241 -2.27 -12.31 -2.06
N GLU A 242 -1.77 -13.08 -3.02
CA GLU A 242 -1.76 -14.54 -2.91
C GLU A 242 -0.61 -14.96 -2.00
N THR A 243 -0.92 -15.75 -0.99
CA THR A 243 0.05 -16.29 -0.03
C THR A 243 0.11 -17.80 -0.17
N GLU A 244 1.33 -18.34 -0.08
CA GLU A 244 1.54 -19.78 -0.04
C GLU A 244 1.34 -20.24 1.41
N GLN A 245 0.32 -21.08 1.64
CA GLN A 245 0.13 -21.73 2.93
C GLN A 245 0.44 -23.22 2.79
N ASP A 246 1.43 -23.69 3.55
CA ASP A 246 1.96 -25.06 3.49
C ASP A 246 0.84 -26.11 3.36
N GLY A 247 0.78 -26.73 2.18
CA GLY A 247 -0.09 -27.88 1.88
C GLY A 247 -1.61 -27.60 1.77
N LYS A 248 -2.07 -26.33 1.84
CA LYS A 248 -3.52 -26.00 1.84
C LYS A 248 -4.03 -25.32 0.56
N GLY A 249 -3.19 -25.20 -0.46
CA GLY A 249 -3.51 -24.48 -1.70
C GLY A 249 -3.31 -22.97 -1.54
N PRO A 250 -3.70 -22.18 -2.56
CA PRO A 250 -3.51 -20.73 -2.53
C PRO A 250 -4.39 -20.10 -1.44
N ALA A 251 -3.76 -19.37 -0.53
CA ALA A 251 -4.44 -18.51 0.42
C ALA A 251 -4.39 -17.07 -0.09
N PHE A 252 -5.31 -16.23 0.38
CA PHE A 252 -5.33 -14.81 0.04
C PHE A 252 -5.27 -14.00 1.31
N ALA A 253 -4.46 -12.95 1.27
CA ALA A 253 -4.35 -11.94 2.31
C ALA A 253 -4.54 -10.56 1.68
N PHE A 254 -4.92 -9.59 2.50
CA PHE A 254 -5.24 -8.25 2.02
C PHE A 254 -4.35 -7.18 2.64
N VAL A 255 -4.02 -6.18 1.84
CA VAL A 255 -3.42 -4.93 2.31
C VAL A 255 -4.32 -3.79 1.87
N ASP A 256 -4.89 -3.03 2.80
CA ASP A 256 -5.75 -1.87 2.50
C ASP A 256 -4.99 -0.58 2.80
N PHE A 257 -4.85 0.28 1.79
CA PHE A 257 -4.34 1.63 1.99
C PHE A 257 -5.47 2.64 1.93
N ARG A 258 -5.52 3.58 2.89
CA ARG A 258 -6.47 4.68 2.88
C ARG A 258 -5.79 6.02 2.77
N PHE A 259 -6.38 6.91 1.97
CA PHE A 259 -5.84 8.24 1.70
C PHE A 259 -6.94 9.30 1.76
N VAL A 260 -6.62 10.44 2.39
CA VAL A 260 -7.45 11.64 2.37
C VAL A 260 -7.17 12.40 1.06
N PRO A 261 -8.20 12.93 0.36
CA PRO A 261 -7.98 13.75 -0.82
C PRO A 261 -7.30 15.08 -0.46
N TYR A 262 -6.55 15.64 -1.40
CA TYR A 262 -6.20 17.05 -1.36
C TYR A 262 -7.47 17.87 -1.51
N VAL A 263 -7.67 18.77 -0.56
CA VAL A 263 -8.53 19.94 -0.76
C VAL A 263 -7.59 21.02 -1.27
N ASP A 264 -7.86 21.58 -2.45
CA ASP A 264 -7.13 22.76 -2.89
C ASP A 264 -7.42 23.85 -1.86
N GLU A 265 -6.39 24.30 -1.13
CA GLU A 265 -6.44 25.63 -0.52
C GLU A 265 -6.64 26.57 -1.71
N GLU A 266 -7.75 27.32 -1.68
CA GLU A 266 -8.08 28.31 -2.69
C GLU A 266 -6.79 29.01 -3.12
N GLU A 267 -6.47 28.99 -4.42
CA GLU A 267 -5.48 29.90 -4.97
C GLU A 267 -5.89 31.29 -4.49
N GLU A 268 -5.20 31.81 -3.47
CA GLU A 268 -5.34 33.21 -3.06
C GLU A 268 -5.21 34.01 -4.34
N GLY A 269 -6.31 34.66 -4.72
CA GLY A 269 -6.44 35.30 -6.01
C GLY A 269 -5.26 36.22 -6.24
N ASP A 270 -4.49 35.92 -7.29
CA ASP A 270 -3.66 36.92 -7.96
C ASP A 270 -4.61 37.87 -8.70
N ASP A 271 -5.39 38.63 -7.92
CA ASP A 271 -6.07 39.85 -8.37
C ASP A 271 -5.11 40.99 -8.01
N GLY A 272 -4.21 41.27 -8.96
CA GLY A 272 -2.99 42.02 -8.70
C GLY A 272 -2.56 42.97 -9.82
N SER A 273 -3.54 43.61 -10.50
CA SER A 273 -3.41 44.87 -11.29
C SER A 273 -2.47 44.91 -12.50
#